data_AF-A0A378YYS0-F1
#
_entry.id   AF-A0A378YYS0-F1
#
_cell.length_a   1.000
_cell.length_b   1.000
_cell.length_c   1.000
_cell.angle_alpha   90.00
_cell.angle_beta   90.00
_cell.angle_gamma   90.00
#
_symmetry.space_group_name_H-M   'P 1'
#
loop_
_entity.id
_entity.type
_entity.pdbx_description
1 polymer ?
#
loop_
_entity_poly.entity_id
_entity_poly.type
_entity_poly.pdbx_seq_one_letter_code
_entity_poly.pdbx_strand_id
1 'polypeptide(L)'
;MTNHRHARRLRQNGHEGTDPPPGGSTIHGTHGAVRTCHARSIVTASPFLPSAQPLPYKIMNQRRLSLLPSSFATYLATLLVPAALLAGCAAPSGGGGANPAAEPSGGTAAATTAADLIGTWQLTKWEGPTNLPSLPEGRMINLTFNDKGAFSGTGGCNRIFGQYKVGPGNGQLTIQAPASTRMACQDSMTFEDRYLKTLPTVTTFERRGTQLTLATTNGEKLTYASQTLLNRTVAGAGGAARTEDRVLDVDSQMADCVGVAPRKCLRVRNADDSRNSPWELWYAHIDGFDWKPGVEYRVKIHGEPVVNPPADASNMRWTLVEVIRETPAR
;
A
#
# COMPACT_ATOMS: atom_id res chain seq x y z
N MET A 1 57.99 40.50 7.55
CA MET A 1 58.31 41.77 8.23
C MET A 1 58.10 41.58 9.72
N THR A 2 58.92 42.21 10.55
CA THR A 2 58.99 41.94 12.00
C THR A 2 58.23 43.01 12.79
N ASN A 3 57.46 42.63 13.81
CA ASN A 3 57.24 43.50 14.97
C ASN A 3 57.00 42.69 16.26
N HIS A 4 57.12 43.32 17.43
CA HIS A 4 57.66 42.65 18.63
C HIS A 4 57.03 43.16 19.94
N ARG A 5 56.69 42.23 20.87
CA ARG A 5 56.33 42.46 22.30
C ARG A 5 54.98 43.19 22.51
N HIS A 6 54.22 42.99 23.59
CA HIS A 6 54.59 42.88 25.02
C HIS A 6 53.74 41.86 25.82
N ALA A 7 54.13 41.59 27.08
CA ALA A 7 53.47 40.62 27.97
C ALA A 7 53.39 41.07 29.46
N ARG A 8 52.35 40.60 30.17
CA ARG A 8 52.09 40.54 31.64
C ARG A 8 50.95 39.50 31.83
N ARG A 9 50.85 38.54 32.78
CA ARG A 9 51.26 38.33 34.21
C ARG A 9 50.62 39.34 35.19
N LEU A 10 49.90 38.98 36.28
CA LEU A 10 49.34 37.71 36.86
C LEU A 10 47.85 38.00 37.26
N ARG A 11 47.02 37.25 38.03
CA ARG A 11 47.02 36.07 38.98
C ARG A 11 45.68 35.30 38.76
N GLN A 12 45.28 34.14 39.34
CA GLN A 12 45.64 33.19 40.44
C GLN A 12 44.55 33.13 41.56
N ASN A 13 44.23 31.90 42.03
CA ASN A 13 43.20 31.47 43.03
C ASN A 13 41.77 31.35 42.46
N GLY A 14 40.89 30.39 42.81
CA GLY A 14 40.81 29.39 43.91
C GLY A 14 39.68 29.78 44.89
N HIS A 15 38.67 29.00 45.32
CA HIS A 15 38.41 27.55 45.56
C HIS A 15 37.05 27.11 44.89
N GLU A 16 36.57 25.86 44.76
CA GLU A 16 36.60 24.56 45.50
C GLU A 16 35.36 24.30 46.41
N GLY A 17 34.74 23.11 46.29
CA GLY A 17 33.62 22.59 47.11
C GLY A 17 32.18 22.98 46.65
N THR A 18 31.11 22.20 46.93
CA THR A 18 31.02 20.83 47.49
C THR A 18 29.61 20.23 47.32
N ASP A 19 29.52 18.93 47.02
CA ASP A 19 28.38 18.01 47.31
C ASP A 19 28.51 17.41 48.74
N PRO A 20 27.55 16.62 49.31
CA PRO A 20 26.16 16.31 48.91
C PRO A 20 25.17 16.91 49.95
N PRO A 21 24.43 16.25 50.89
CA PRO A 21 24.01 14.85 51.16
C PRO A 21 22.48 14.56 51.01
N PRO A 22 22.01 13.29 51.03
CA PRO A 22 20.59 12.94 51.00
C PRO A 22 19.94 12.82 52.40
N GLY A 23 18.60 12.85 52.46
CA GLY A 23 17.83 12.56 53.67
C GLY A 23 16.49 11.89 53.38
N GLY A 24 16.25 10.73 53.99
CA GLY A 24 14.92 10.10 54.07
C GLY A 24 14.28 10.35 55.44
N SER A 25 12.95 10.35 55.52
CA SER A 25 12.24 10.42 56.80
C SER A 25 10.95 9.60 56.78
N THR A 26 10.71 8.89 57.88
CA THR A 26 9.51 8.08 58.13
C THR A 26 8.43 8.95 58.75
N ILE A 27 7.17 8.81 58.30
CA ILE A 27 6.01 9.40 59.01
C ILE A 27 4.96 8.31 59.26
N HIS A 28 4.35 8.36 60.45
CA HIS A 28 3.38 7.38 60.94
C HIS A 28 2.09 7.33 60.10
N GLY A 29 1.48 6.14 60.04
CA GLY A 29 0.13 5.96 59.51
C GLY A 29 -0.97 6.45 60.45
N THR A 30 -2.15 6.69 59.89
CA THR A 30 -3.41 6.94 60.62
C THR A 30 -4.52 6.06 60.03
N HIS A 31 -5.51 5.69 60.86
CA HIS A 31 -6.51 4.68 60.49
C HIS A 31 -7.54 5.18 59.46
N GLY A 32 -7.42 4.72 58.21
CA GLY A 32 -8.51 4.79 57.23
C GLY A 32 -9.48 3.63 57.39
N ALA A 33 -10.70 3.89 57.87
CA ALA A 33 -11.69 2.84 58.12
C ALA A 33 -12.32 2.29 56.83
N VAL A 34 -11.99 1.04 56.48
CA VAL A 34 -12.59 0.33 55.33
C VAL A 34 -14.05 -0.02 55.64
N ARG A 35 -14.99 0.77 55.13
CA ARG A 35 -16.42 0.42 55.15
C ARG A 35 -16.73 -0.59 54.04
N THR A 36 -16.85 -1.86 54.41
CA THR A 36 -17.36 -2.94 53.56
C THR A 36 -18.83 -2.72 53.20
N CYS A 37 -19.09 -2.11 52.05
CA CYS A 37 -20.44 -2.03 51.49
C CYS A 37 -20.84 -3.39 50.90
N HIS A 38 -21.72 -4.12 51.59
CA HIS A 38 -22.30 -5.36 51.08
C HIS A 38 -23.17 -5.08 49.85
N ALA A 39 -22.67 -5.44 48.66
CA ALA A 39 -23.48 -5.50 47.45
C ALA A 39 -24.52 -6.63 47.57
N ARG A 40 -25.77 -6.30 47.92
CA ARG A 40 -26.90 -7.23 47.83
C ARG A 40 -27.15 -7.55 46.35
N SER A 41 -26.83 -8.78 45.94
CA SER A 41 -27.21 -9.29 44.62
C SER A 41 -28.74 -9.45 44.55
N ILE A 42 -29.41 -8.51 43.89
CA ILE A 42 -30.82 -8.68 43.51
C ILE A 42 -30.84 -9.50 42.22
N VAL A 43 -31.26 -10.76 42.32
CA VAL A 43 -31.45 -11.64 41.18
C VAL A 43 -32.80 -11.35 40.53
N THR A 44 -32.84 -10.33 39.67
CA THR A 44 -34.00 -10.05 38.81
C THR A 44 -34.03 -11.05 37.66
N ALA A 45 -34.89 -12.07 37.78
CA ALA A 45 -35.11 -13.05 36.71
C ALA A 45 -35.72 -12.36 35.48
N SER A 46 -34.98 -12.34 34.37
CA SER A 46 -35.48 -11.83 33.09
C SER A 46 -36.38 -12.88 32.42
N PRO A 47 -37.57 -12.52 31.91
CA PRO A 47 -38.43 -13.47 31.19
C PRO A 47 -37.79 -13.88 29.87
N PHE A 48 -37.92 -15.17 29.52
CA PHE A 48 -37.39 -15.72 28.28
C PHE A 48 -38.08 -15.12 27.06
N LEU A 49 -37.30 -14.61 26.11
CA LEU A 49 -37.74 -14.37 24.74
C LEU A 49 -37.81 -15.72 23.99
N PRO A 50 -38.90 -16.03 23.25
CA PRO A 50 -39.01 -17.28 22.51
C PRO A 50 -38.06 -17.31 21.30
N SER A 51 -37.44 -18.47 21.07
CA SER A 51 -36.55 -18.69 19.93
C SER A 51 -37.30 -18.68 18.60
N ALA A 52 -36.83 -17.88 17.64
CA ALA A 52 -37.30 -17.90 16.27
C ALA A 52 -36.73 -19.12 15.53
N GLN A 53 -37.58 -20.12 15.27
CA GLN A 53 -37.24 -21.31 14.50
C GLN A 53 -37.10 -20.97 13.00
N PRO A 54 -36.05 -21.44 12.29
CA PRO A 54 -35.93 -21.26 10.84
C PRO A 54 -36.92 -22.17 10.09
N LEU A 55 -37.58 -21.63 9.06
CA LEU A 55 -38.50 -22.39 8.22
C LEU A 55 -37.74 -23.35 7.26
N PRO A 56 -38.31 -24.53 6.94
CA PRO A 56 -37.63 -25.50 6.08
C PRO A 56 -37.56 -25.02 4.62
N TYR A 57 -36.33 -24.81 4.14
CA TYR A 57 -36.03 -24.57 2.73
C TYR A 57 -36.47 -25.78 1.88
N LYS A 58 -37.35 -25.53 0.91
CA LYS A 58 -37.96 -26.56 0.06
C LYS A 58 -37.13 -26.76 -1.21
N ILE A 59 -36.28 -27.79 -1.22
CA ILE A 59 -35.52 -28.19 -2.42
C ILE A 59 -36.50 -28.52 -3.55
N MET A 60 -36.55 -27.71 -4.60
CA MET A 60 -37.37 -27.97 -5.78
C MET A 60 -36.50 -28.18 -7.02
N ASN A 61 -36.28 -29.45 -7.33
CA ASN A 61 -35.43 -29.95 -8.40
C ASN A 61 -36.00 -29.59 -9.79
N GLN A 62 -35.47 -28.55 -10.44
CA GLN A 62 -35.91 -28.19 -11.79
C GLN A 62 -35.19 -29.01 -12.87
N ARG A 63 -36.01 -29.61 -13.75
CA ARG A 63 -35.56 -30.43 -14.87
C ARG A 63 -34.78 -29.61 -15.90
N ARG A 64 -33.67 -30.17 -16.40
CA ARG A 64 -33.03 -29.68 -17.63
C ARG A 64 -33.99 -29.85 -18.80
N LEU A 65 -34.37 -28.75 -19.45
CA LEU A 65 -34.96 -28.79 -20.80
C LEU A 65 -33.82 -28.77 -21.83
N SER A 66 -33.69 -29.84 -22.59
CA SER A 66 -32.77 -29.94 -23.73
C SER A 66 -33.42 -29.31 -24.97
N LEU A 67 -32.84 -28.21 -25.47
CA LEU A 67 -33.19 -27.65 -26.77
C LEU A 67 -32.05 -27.91 -27.76
N LEU A 68 -32.33 -28.71 -28.79
CA LEU A 68 -31.46 -28.93 -29.93
C LEU A 68 -31.74 -27.84 -30.99
N PRO A 69 -30.74 -27.10 -31.49
CA PRO A 69 -30.93 -26.23 -32.65
C PRO A 69 -31.14 -27.09 -33.90
N SER A 70 -32.15 -26.73 -34.70
CA SER A 70 -32.52 -27.46 -35.91
C SER A 70 -31.54 -27.21 -37.06
N SER A 71 -31.42 -28.20 -37.96
CA SER A 71 -30.58 -28.11 -39.15
C SER A 71 -31.06 -27.00 -40.10
N PHE A 72 -30.12 -26.19 -40.61
CA PHE A 72 -30.27 -25.54 -41.91
C PHE A 72 -29.07 -25.88 -42.78
N ALA A 73 -29.34 -26.41 -43.97
CA ALA A 73 -28.34 -26.98 -44.86
C ALA A 73 -28.03 -26.04 -46.04
N THR A 74 -26.87 -26.28 -46.65
CA THR A 74 -26.55 -25.98 -48.07
C THR A 74 -26.93 -24.61 -48.62
N TYR A 75 -25.91 -23.78 -48.86
CA TYR A 75 -25.72 -23.24 -50.21
C TYR A 75 -24.26 -23.44 -50.62
N LEU A 76 -24.06 -24.04 -51.79
CA LEU A 76 -22.76 -24.31 -52.39
C LEU A 76 -22.84 -23.87 -53.85
N ALA A 77 -22.16 -22.78 -54.18
CA ALA A 77 -22.17 -22.17 -55.51
C ALA A 77 -20.73 -21.86 -55.93
N THR A 78 -20.27 -22.52 -56.98
CA THR A 78 -18.92 -22.38 -57.54
C THR A 78 -18.81 -21.19 -58.49
N LEU A 79 -17.66 -20.51 -58.50
CA LEU A 79 -17.24 -19.67 -59.62
C LEU A 79 -15.74 -19.80 -59.88
N LEU A 80 -15.32 -19.59 -61.13
CA LEU A 80 -14.02 -20.05 -61.64
C LEU A 80 -12.86 -19.07 -61.40
N VAL A 81 -11.67 -19.67 -61.45
CA VAL A 81 -10.35 -19.05 -61.55
C VAL A 81 -10.18 -18.31 -62.89
N PRO A 82 -9.41 -17.22 -62.93
CA PRO A 82 -8.25 -17.20 -63.83
C PRO A 82 -6.95 -16.91 -63.06
N ALA A 83 -5.87 -17.59 -63.43
CA ALA A 83 -4.54 -17.36 -62.88
C ALA A 83 -3.77 -16.35 -63.75
N ALA A 84 -2.92 -15.54 -63.12
CA ALA A 84 -1.93 -14.71 -63.80
C ALA A 84 -0.55 -14.97 -63.18
N LEU A 85 0.37 -15.48 -64.00
CA LEU A 85 1.78 -15.71 -63.63
C LEU A 85 2.59 -14.43 -63.85
N LEU A 86 3.50 -14.11 -62.92
CA LEU A 86 4.71 -13.33 -63.17
C LEU A 86 5.82 -13.87 -62.25
N ALA A 87 7.05 -13.95 -62.76
CA ALA A 87 8.17 -14.62 -62.09
C ALA A 87 9.53 -13.96 -62.39
N GLY A 88 10.48 -14.08 -61.45
CA GLY A 88 11.82 -13.48 -61.51
C GLY A 88 11.86 -11.99 -61.14
N CYS A 89 13.00 -11.38 -60.83
CA CYS A 89 14.38 -11.84 -60.57
C CYS A 89 15.17 -10.67 -59.92
N ALA A 90 16.25 -10.83 -59.15
CA ALA A 90 16.91 -11.98 -58.53
C ALA A 90 17.72 -11.52 -57.29
N ALA A 91 18.33 -12.42 -56.51
CA ALA A 91 19.09 -12.09 -55.30
C ALA A 91 20.62 -12.07 -55.51
N PRO A 92 21.35 -11.03 -55.07
CA PRO A 92 22.81 -11.04 -54.96
C PRO A 92 23.26 -11.48 -53.56
N SER A 93 24.19 -12.44 -53.49
CA SER A 93 24.75 -12.95 -52.22
C SER A 93 26.05 -12.24 -51.84
N GLY A 94 26.04 -11.49 -50.74
CA GLY A 94 27.22 -10.90 -50.10
C GLY A 94 26.82 -9.92 -48.99
N GLY A 95 27.59 -9.73 -47.92
CA GLY A 95 28.86 -10.38 -47.60
C GLY A 95 29.70 -9.58 -46.60
N GLY A 96 29.37 -9.67 -45.30
CA GLY A 96 30.11 -9.00 -44.22
C GLY A 96 29.33 -7.87 -43.52
N GLY A 97 29.75 -7.53 -42.30
CA GLY A 97 29.17 -6.43 -41.51
C GLY A 97 28.07 -6.83 -40.54
N ALA A 98 28.37 -7.69 -39.56
CA ALA A 98 27.49 -7.90 -38.41
C ALA A 98 27.49 -6.65 -37.50
N ASN A 99 26.57 -5.74 -37.76
CA ASN A 99 26.23 -4.63 -36.87
C ASN A 99 24.86 -4.96 -36.25
N PRO A 100 24.71 -5.08 -34.92
CA PRO A 100 23.39 -5.29 -34.32
C PRO A 100 22.53 -4.05 -34.62
N ALA A 101 21.54 -4.22 -35.49
CA ALA A 101 20.52 -3.20 -35.70
C ALA A 101 19.90 -2.89 -34.34
N ALA A 102 19.93 -1.61 -33.94
CA ALA A 102 19.39 -1.20 -32.66
C ALA A 102 17.93 -1.64 -32.57
N GLU A 103 17.63 -2.53 -31.61
CA GLU A 103 16.26 -2.87 -31.30
C GLU A 103 15.50 -1.58 -31.01
N PRO A 104 14.29 -1.38 -31.57
CA PRO A 104 13.47 -0.26 -31.15
C PRO A 104 13.12 -0.49 -29.69
N SER A 105 13.82 0.23 -28.78
CA SER A 105 13.62 0.18 -27.34
C SER A 105 12.18 0.58 -27.01
N GLY A 106 11.29 -0.42 -27.04
CA GLY A 106 9.86 -0.27 -26.83
C GLY A 106 9.60 0.15 -25.39
N GLY A 107 9.61 1.46 -25.16
CA GLY A 107 9.36 2.05 -23.84
C GLY A 107 8.08 1.46 -23.25
N THR A 108 8.22 0.79 -22.11
CA THR A 108 7.19 -0.03 -21.48
C THR A 108 5.83 0.63 -21.53
N ALA A 109 4.88 0.01 -22.25
CA ALA A 109 3.57 0.58 -22.51
C ALA A 109 2.91 1.08 -21.22
N ALA A 110 2.54 2.36 -21.22
CA ALA A 110 2.07 3.07 -20.04
C ALA A 110 0.77 2.48 -19.50
N ALA A 111 0.86 1.80 -18.35
CA ALA A 111 -0.26 1.08 -17.77
C ALA A 111 -1.25 2.07 -17.15
N THR A 112 -2.51 2.00 -17.60
CA THR A 112 -3.50 3.08 -17.44
C THR A 112 -4.91 2.55 -17.16
N THR A 113 -5.01 1.31 -16.66
CA THR A 113 -6.27 0.70 -16.22
C THR A 113 -6.53 1.00 -14.74
N ALA A 114 -7.78 0.82 -14.28
CA ALA A 114 -8.11 0.98 -12.86
C ALA A 114 -7.24 0.09 -11.95
N ALA A 115 -6.93 -1.14 -12.38
CA ALA A 115 -6.08 -2.08 -11.65
C ALA A 115 -4.62 -1.58 -11.46
N ASP A 116 -4.14 -0.71 -12.34
CA ASP A 116 -2.80 -0.12 -12.24
C ASP A 116 -2.72 0.97 -11.17
N LEU A 117 -3.82 1.68 -10.91
CA LEU A 117 -3.92 2.71 -9.87
C LEU A 117 -3.98 2.11 -8.44
N ILE A 118 -4.49 0.89 -8.29
CA ILE A 118 -4.68 0.22 -6.99
C ILE A 118 -3.33 -0.05 -6.29
N GLY A 119 -3.14 0.54 -5.10
CA GLY A 119 -1.90 0.42 -4.33
C GLY A 119 -1.66 1.64 -3.43
N THR A 120 -0.53 1.66 -2.72
CA THR A 120 -0.11 2.80 -1.87
C THR A 120 1.08 3.53 -2.49
N TRP A 121 0.91 4.84 -2.65
CA TRP A 121 1.76 5.72 -3.43
C TRP A 121 2.25 6.89 -2.60
N GLN A 122 3.56 7.07 -2.48
CA GLN A 122 4.17 8.21 -1.78
C GLN A 122 4.59 9.28 -2.78
N LEU A 123 4.21 10.54 -2.53
CA LEU A 123 4.59 11.67 -3.38
C LEU A 123 6.12 11.88 -3.29
N THR A 124 6.78 11.95 -4.45
CA THR A 124 8.23 12.17 -4.56
C THR A 124 8.58 13.49 -5.25
N LYS A 125 7.68 14.01 -6.10
CA LYS A 125 7.92 15.25 -6.86
C LYS A 125 6.59 15.91 -7.25
N TRP A 126 6.57 17.23 -7.27
CA TRP A 126 5.47 18.04 -7.80
C TRP A 126 6.07 19.07 -8.76
N GLU A 127 5.55 19.13 -9.99
CA GLU A 127 6.04 19.99 -11.07
C GLU A 127 4.88 20.72 -11.74
N GLY A 128 5.12 21.89 -12.33
CA GLY A 128 4.07 22.70 -12.94
C GLY A 128 4.50 24.15 -13.21
N PRO A 129 3.65 24.95 -13.87
CA PRO A 129 3.99 26.29 -14.35
C PRO A 129 3.79 27.42 -13.31
N THR A 130 3.45 27.09 -12.06
CA THR A 130 3.09 28.03 -10.99
C THR A 130 4.08 27.91 -9.83
N ASN A 131 4.11 28.89 -8.92
CA ASN A 131 4.85 28.80 -7.67
C ASN A 131 4.33 27.63 -6.81
N LEU A 132 5.04 26.49 -6.84
CA LEU A 132 4.68 25.26 -6.12
C LEU A 132 5.27 25.23 -4.71
N PRO A 133 4.57 24.65 -3.72
CA PRO A 133 5.14 24.45 -2.41
C PRO A 133 6.20 23.33 -2.45
N SER A 134 7.32 23.51 -1.74
CA SER A 134 8.28 22.45 -1.48
C SER A 134 7.64 21.31 -0.69
N LEU A 135 8.04 20.06 -0.95
CA LEU A 135 7.60 18.93 -0.13
C LEU A 135 8.10 19.14 1.32
N PRO A 136 7.24 19.07 2.34
CA PRO A 136 7.63 19.31 3.73
C PRO A 136 8.58 18.23 4.25
N GLU A 137 9.72 18.64 4.79
CA GLU A 137 10.72 17.74 5.34
C GLU A 137 10.17 16.90 6.51
N GLY A 138 10.61 15.65 6.61
CA GLY A 138 10.16 14.71 7.64
C GLY A 138 8.70 14.25 7.54
N ARG A 139 7.89 14.79 6.62
CA ARG A 139 6.50 14.38 6.38
C ARG A 139 6.38 13.52 5.13
N MET A 140 5.87 12.30 5.29
CA MET A 140 5.45 11.49 4.15
C MET A 140 4.04 11.91 3.70
N ILE A 141 3.87 12.16 2.41
CA ILE A 141 2.58 12.42 1.77
C ILE A 141 2.25 11.19 0.92
N ASN A 142 1.10 10.58 1.13
CA ASN A 142 0.72 9.37 0.40
C ASN A 142 -0.78 9.29 0.05
N LEU A 143 -1.08 8.44 -0.92
CA LEU A 143 -2.42 8.04 -1.33
C LEU A 143 -2.46 6.52 -1.47
N THR A 144 -3.46 5.89 -0.89
CA THR A 144 -3.83 4.49 -1.11
C THR A 144 -5.14 4.47 -1.87
N PHE A 145 -5.17 3.87 -3.06
CA PHE A 145 -6.38 3.67 -3.85
C PHE A 145 -6.84 2.21 -3.72
N ASN A 146 -8.10 1.99 -3.34
CA ASN A 146 -8.69 0.65 -3.21
C ASN A 146 -9.69 0.35 -4.34
N ASP A 147 -10.01 -0.93 -4.53
CA ASP A 147 -10.85 -1.45 -5.61
C ASP A 147 -12.32 -0.95 -5.57
N LYS A 148 -12.74 -0.34 -4.46
CA LYS A 148 -14.12 0.12 -4.20
C LYS A 148 -14.35 1.57 -4.65
N GLY A 149 -13.34 2.20 -5.27
CA GLY A 149 -13.39 3.59 -5.71
C GLY A 149 -13.09 4.61 -4.60
N ALA A 150 -12.59 4.16 -3.44
CA ALA A 150 -12.20 5.06 -2.35
C ALA A 150 -10.67 5.24 -2.28
N PHE A 151 -10.24 6.37 -1.71
CA PHE A 151 -8.83 6.61 -1.37
C PHE A 151 -8.65 7.07 0.07
N SER A 152 -7.50 6.70 0.65
CA SER A 152 -7.05 7.04 2.01
C SER A 152 -5.59 7.53 1.97
N GLY A 153 -5.10 8.26 2.97
CA GLY A 153 -3.69 8.69 3.00
C GLY A 153 -3.38 9.80 3.99
N THR A 154 -2.26 10.50 3.74
CA THR A 154 -1.86 11.73 4.47
C THR A 154 -1.48 12.86 3.50
N GLY A 155 -1.95 14.07 3.81
CA GLY A 155 -1.65 15.30 3.08
C GLY A 155 -0.39 16.05 3.57
N GLY A 156 0.26 15.55 4.63
CA GLY A 156 1.45 16.14 5.26
C GLY A 156 1.25 16.41 6.74
N CYS A 157 0.15 17.10 7.11
CA CYS A 157 -0.24 17.29 8.51
C CYS A 157 -1.32 16.28 8.92
N ASN A 158 -2.35 16.12 8.10
CA ASN A 158 -3.58 15.39 8.40
C ASN A 158 -3.72 14.09 7.61
N ARG A 159 -4.60 13.22 8.13
CA ARG A 159 -5.13 12.09 7.36
C ARG A 159 -6.19 12.60 6.39
N ILE A 160 -6.09 12.16 5.14
CA ILE A 160 -6.97 12.56 4.03
C ILE A 160 -7.69 11.33 3.49
N PHE A 161 -8.91 11.53 3.00
CA PHE A 161 -9.72 10.45 2.42
C PHE A 161 -10.78 11.00 1.47
N GLY A 162 -11.24 10.17 0.55
CA GLY A 162 -12.25 10.55 -0.42
C GLY A 162 -12.61 9.43 -1.37
N GLN A 163 -13.18 9.80 -2.51
CA GLN A 163 -13.63 8.90 -3.57
C GLN A 163 -12.98 9.30 -4.90
N TYR A 164 -12.79 8.34 -5.79
CA TYR A 164 -12.26 8.53 -7.13
C TYR A 164 -13.03 7.69 -8.15
N LYS A 165 -12.94 8.07 -9.42
CA LYS A 165 -13.47 7.29 -10.55
C LYS A 165 -12.44 7.26 -11.68
N VAL A 166 -12.15 6.07 -12.18
CA VAL A 166 -11.43 5.89 -13.44
C VAL A 166 -12.45 5.90 -14.58
N GLY A 167 -12.18 6.68 -15.61
CA GLY A 167 -13.06 6.83 -16.77
C GLY A 167 -12.92 5.69 -17.79
N PRO A 168 -13.78 5.67 -18.82
CA PRO A 168 -13.71 4.67 -19.89
C PRO A 168 -12.53 4.88 -20.85
N GLY A 169 -11.91 6.07 -20.87
CA GLY A 169 -10.69 6.34 -21.62
C GLY A 169 -9.43 5.97 -20.85
N ASN A 170 -8.43 5.42 -21.53
CA ASN A 170 -7.14 5.04 -20.94
C ASN A 170 -6.56 6.17 -20.08
N GLY A 171 -6.37 5.90 -18.80
CA GLY A 171 -5.73 6.85 -17.88
C GLY A 171 -6.62 8.01 -17.44
N GLN A 172 -7.91 8.08 -17.81
CA GLN A 172 -8.80 9.11 -17.30
C GLN A 172 -9.10 8.89 -15.81
N LEU A 173 -8.92 9.92 -14.98
CA LEU A 173 -9.17 9.87 -13.53
C LEU A 173 -9.90 11.14 -13.09
N THR A 174 -10.88 10.97 -12.22
CA THR A 174 -11.54 12.06 -11.50
C THR A 174 -11.49 11.75 -10.02
N ILE A 175 -10.81 12.61 -9.25
CA ILE A 175 -10.74 12.52 -7.79
C ILE A 175 -11.78 13.49 -7.23
N GLN A 176 -12.64 13.04 -6.31
CA GLN A 176 -13.59 13.93 -5.64
C GLN A 176 -12.88 14.78 -4.58
N ALA A 177 -13.52 15.87 -4.15
CA ALA A 177 -12.99 16.76 -3.10
C ALA A 177 -12.61 15.94 -1.84
N PRO A 178 -11.32 15.93 -1.42
CA PRO A 178 -10.88 15.19 -0.26
C PRO A 178 -11.45 15.77 1.04
N ALA A 179 -11.86 14.90 1.95
CA ALA A 179 -11.98 15.22 3.36
C ALA A 179 -10.61 15.11 4.04
N SER A 180 -10.41 15.89 5.10
CA SER A 180 -9.18 15.90 5.91
C SER A 180 -9.53 15.98 7.40
N THR A 181 -8.64 15.48 8.26
CA THR A 181 -8.70 15.73 9.71
C THR A 181 -8.37 17.20 10.04
N ARG A 182 -8.45 17.59 11.33
CA ARG A 182 -8.17 18.96 11.80
C ARG A 182 -7.08 19.01 12.88
N MET A 183 -5.97 18.34 12.62
CA MET A 183 -4.70 18.59 13.32
C MET A 183 -4.04 19.84 12.72
N ALA A 184 -3.22 20.53 13.52
CA ALA A 184 -2.48 21.71 13.10
C ALA A 184 -0.97 21.45 13.16
N CYS A 185 -0.26 21.85 12.13
CA CYS A 185 1.18 21.66 12.01
C CYS A 185 1.84 22.94 11.47
N GLN A 186 2.85 23.46 12.18
CA GLN A 186 3.47 24.76 11.88
C GLN A 186 4.21 24.79 10.52
N ASP A 187 4.58 23.62 10.01
CA ASP A 187 5.45 23.35 8.86
C ASP A 187 4.70 23.07 7.54
N SER A 188 3.53 22.43 7.62
CA SER A 188 2.97 21.65 6.52
C SER A 188 1.54 22.03 6.12
N MET A 189 0.85 22.88 6.88
CA MET A 189 -0.53 23.28 6.57
C MET A 189 -0.67 23.96 5.20
N THR A 190 0.22 24.88 4.83
CA THR A 190 0.16 25.58 3.52
C THR A 190 0.40 24.62 2.34
N PHE A 191 1.23 23.60 2.52
CA PHE A 191 1.41 22.54 1.52
C PHE A 191 0.12 21.72 1.38
N GLU A 192 -0.43 21.26 2.50
CA GLU A 192 -1.64 20.43 2.52
C GLU A 192 -2.85 21.19 1.92
N ASP A 193 -3.02 22.46 2.28
CA ASP A 193 -4.05 23.35 1.75
C ASP A 193 -3.98 23.49 0.22
N ARG A 194 -2.78 23.44 -0.37
CA ARG A 194 -2.61 23.44 -1.84
C ARG A 194 -2.84 22.05 -2.41
N TYR A 195 -2.36 21.00 -1.74
CA TYR A 195 -2.51 19.60 -2.17
C TYR A 195 -3.98 19.16 -2.23
N LEU A 196 -4.76 19.43 -1.18
CA LEU A 196 -6.21 19.17 -1.11
C LEU A 196 -6.99 19.88 -2.21
N LYS A 197 -6.57 21.09 -2.62
CA LYS A 197 -7.17 21.86 -3.72
C LYS A 197 -6.72 21.38 -5.10
N THR A 198 -5.59 20.69 -5.19
CA THR A 198 -5.01 20.21 -6.45
C THR A 198 -5.53 18.82 -6.84
N LEU A 199 -5.75 17.91 -5.87
CA LEU A 199 -6.27 16.56 -6.16
C LEU A 199 -7.55 16.55 -7.03
N PRO A 200 -8.58 17.41 -6.79
CA PRO A 200 -9.79 17.44 -7.63
C PRO A 200 -9.58 18.02 -9.04
N THR A 201 -8.40 18.58 -9.33
CA THR A 201 -8.04 19.09 -10.67
C THR A 201 -7.27 18.05 -11.50
N VAL A 202 -6.96 16.88 -10.94
CA VAL A 202 -6.41 15.73 -11.65
C VAL A 202 -7.42 15.24 -12.68
N THR A 203 -6.97 15.08 -13.93
CA THR A 203 -7.77 14.61 -15.06
C THR A 203 -7.28 13.28 -15.61
N THR A 204 -5.98 13.00 -15.44
CA THR A 204 -5.35 11.77 -15.93
C THR A 204 -4.31 11.21 -14.95
N PHE A 205 -4.06 9.91 -15.06
CA PHE A 205 -2.99 9.19 -14.39
C PHE A 205 -2.21 8.33 -15.39
N GLU A 206 -0.96 8.00 -15.04
CA GLU A 206 -0.09 7.14 -15.83
C GLU A 206 0.81 6.31 -14.89
N ARG A 207 0.80 4.97 -15.00
CA ARG A 207 1.74 4.09 -14.26
C ARG A 207 2.85 3.60 -15.18
N ARG A 208 4.09 3.88 -14.81
CA ARG A 208 5.31 3.32 -15.42
C ARG A 208 6.04 2.47 -14.39
N GLY A 209 5.71 1.18 -14.36
CA GLY A 209 6.26 0.22 -13.39
C GLY A 209 5.94 0.60 -11.94
N THR A 210 6.94 1.17 -11.27
CA THR A 210 6.94 1.54 -9.84
C THR A 210 6.56 3.00 -9.59
N GLN A 211 6.43 3.81 -10.65
CA GLN A 211 6.06 5.23 -10.59
C GLN A 211 4.63 5.45 -11.09
N LEU A 212 3.88 6.28 -10.38
CA LEU A 212 2.57 6.82 -10.78
C LEU A 212 2.71 8.34 -10.97
N THR A 213 2.30 8.86 -12.12
CA THR A 213 2.20 10.31 -12.34
C THR A 213 0.73 10.68 -12.52
N LEU A 214 0.25 11.64 -11.74
CA LEU A 214 -1.06 12.27 -11.89
C LEU A 214 -0.88 13.62 -12.58
N ALA A 215 -1.69 13.93 -13.59
CA ALA A 215 -1.64 15.20 -14.30
C ALA A 215 -2.96 15.98 -14.17
N THR A 216 -2.85 17.30 -13.98
CA THR A 216 -3.98 18.20 -13.74
C THR A 216 -4.36 19.00 -14.97
N THR A 217 -5.59 19.52 -15.00
CA THR A 217 -6.04 20.47 -16.03
C THR A 217 -5.23 21.78 -16.06
N ASN A 218 -4.43 22.06 -15.02
CA ASN A 218 -3.59 23.26 -14.90
C ASN A 218 -2.15 23.03 -15.42
N GLY A 219 -1.86 21.84 -15.96
CA GLY A 219 -0.51 21.46 -16.40
C GLY A 219 0.45 21.08 -15.26
N GLU A 220 -0.04 21.00 -14.02
CA GLU A 220 0.74 20.44 -12.91
C GLU A 220 0.80 18.91 -13.00
N LYS A 221 1.91 18.34 -12.55
CA LYS A 221 2.18 16.90 -12.48
C LYS A 221 2.65 16.53 -11.08
N LEU A 222 1.95 15.58 -10.46
CA LEU A 222 2.29 15.02 -9.16
C LEU A 222 2.84 13.61 -9.40
N THR A 223 4.10 13.39 -9.09
CA THR A 223 4.79 12.12 -9.29
C THR A 223 4.99 11.41 -7.97
N TYR A 224 4.54 10.17 -7.93
CA TYR A 224 4.56 9.28 -6.78
C TYR A 224 5.36 8.02 -7.12
N ALA A 225 6.00 7.45 -6.11
CA ALA A 225 6.57 6.10 -6.18
C ALA A 225 5.77 5.14 -5.30
N SER A 226 5.79 3.85 -5.64
CA SER A 226 5.28 2.77 -4.78
C SER A 226 5.90 2.86 -3.39
N GLN A 227 5.07 2.98 -2.34
CA GLN A 227 5.59 3.04 -0.97
C GLN A 227 6.23 1.70 -0.55
N THR A 228 5.72 0.57 -1.05
CA THR A 228 6.28 -0.77 -0.82
C THR A 228 7.73 -0.90 -1.27
N LEU A 229 8.14 -0.13 -2.29
CA LEU A 229 9.49 -0.18 -2.87
C LEU A 229 10.43 0.88 -2.29
N LEU A 230 9.93 2.04 -1.88
CA LEU A 230 10.69 2.98 -1.06
C LEU A 230 11.09 2.36 0.29
N ASN A 231 10.18 1.61 0.92
CA ASN A 231 10.46 0.91 2.17
C ASN A 231 11.51 -0.20 1.99
N ARG A 232 11.48 -0.93 0.85
CA ARG A 232 12.46 -1.98 0.51
C ARG A 232 13.91 -1.48 0.54
N THR A 233 14.18 -0.23 0.11
CA THR A 233 15.54 0.34 0.11
C THR A 233 16.15 0.59 1.49
N VAL A 234 15.38 0.53 2.58
CA VAL A 234 15.91 0.71 3.95
C VAL A 234 16.50 -0.60 4.51
N ALA A 235 16.06 -1.76 4.02
CA ALA A 235 16.52 -3.07 4.50
C ALA A 235 17.98 -3.42 4.14
N GLY A 236 18.63 -2.63 3.27
CA GLY A 236 20.00 -2.87 2.80
C GLY A 236 21.13 -2.22 3.62
N ALA A 237 20.82 -1.32 4.57
CA ALA A 237 21.83 -0.52 5.25
C ALA A 237 21.52 -0.29 6.74
N GLY A 238 21.86 -1.29 7.57
CA GLY A 238 21.78 -1.25 9.03
C GLY A 238 20.52 -1.93 9.58
N GLY A 239 20.72 -3.10 10.22
CA GLY A 239 19.67 -3.95 10.78
C GLY A 239 19.01 -3.41 12.06
N ALA A 240 18.61 -2.14 12.07
CA ALA A 240 17.72 -1.61 13.09
C ALA A 240 16.29 -2.06 12.77
N ALA A 241 15.69 -2.88 13.65
CA ALA A 241 14.28 -3.27 13.52
C ALA A 241 13.40 -2.01 13.72
N ARG A 242 12.79 -1.54 12.63
CA ARG A 242 11.93 -0.35 12.57
C ARG A 242 10.51 -0.77 12.21
N THR A 243 9.54 0.11 12.45
CA THR A 243 8.19 -0.10 11.93
C THR A 243 8.17 -0.03 10.40
N GLU A 244 7.39 -0.90 9.75
CA GLU A 244 7.40 -1.05 8.28
C GLU A 244 5.99 -1.26 7.71
N ASP A 245 5.56 -0.39 6.80
CA ASP A 245 4.35 -0.61 5.98
C ASP A 245 4.68 -1.50 4.78
N ARG A 246 3.86 -2.52 4.49
CA ARG A 246 3.94 -3.33 3.26
C ARG A 246 2.58 -3.43 2.57
N VAL A 247 2.59 -3.48 1.23
CA VAL A 247 1.42 -3.85 0.43
C VAL A 247 1.70 -5.18 -0.28
N LEU A 248 0.89 -6.20 0.01
CA LEU A 248 1.05 -7.56 -0.51
C LEU A 248 -0.17 -7.93 -1.36
N ASP A 249 0.05 -8.59 -2.49
CA ASP A 249 -0.96 -9.50 -3.04
C ASP A 249 -0.85 -10.83 -2.29
N VAL A 250 -1.97 -11.45 -1.94
CA VAL A 250 -2.09 -12.74 -1.22
C VAL A 250 -2.88 -13.70 -2.09
N ASP A 251 -2.38 -14.92 -2.26
CA ASP A 251 -3.01 -15.93 -3.11
C ASP A 251 -4.29 -16.50 -2.46
N SER A 252 -5.21 -16.89 -3.33
CA SER A 252 -6.39 -17.74 -3.08
C SER A 252 -6.10 -19.12 -2.47
N GLN A 253 -4.84 -19.55 -2.41
CA GLN A 253 -4.39 -20.82 -1.86
C GLN A 253 -3.22 -20.68 -0.87
N MET A 254 -3.36 -21.30 0.31
CA MET A 254 -2.24 -21.56 1.22
C MET A 254 -1.42 -22.77 0.77
N ALA A 255 -0.11 -22.77 1.07
CA ALA A 255 0.77 -23.92 0.89
C ALA A 255 1.22 -24.51 2.24
N ASP A 256 1.68 -25.76 2.21
CA ASP A 256 2.34 -26.38 3.35
C ASP A 256 3.71 -25.72 3.60
N CYS A 257 4.02 -25.50 4.86
CA CYS A 257 5.26 -24.88 5.32
C CYS A 257 5.64 -25.43 6.69
N VAL A 258 6.90 -25.23 7.09
CA VAL A 258 7.39 -25.60 8.43
C VAL A 258 7.92 -24.34 9.12
N GLY A 259 7.44 -24.10 10.33
CA GLY A 259 8.06 -23.17 11.28
C GLY A 259 8.54 -23.97 12.49
N VAL A 260 8.07 -23.61 13.69
CA VAL A 260 8.19 -24.47 14.89
C VAL A 260 7.54 -25.85 14.68
N ALA A 261 6.52 -25.92 13.82
CA ALA A 261 5.85 -27.15 13.40
C ALA A 261 5.37 -27.05 11.93
N PRO A 262 5.04 -28.18 11.26
CA PRO A 262 4.32 -28.19 9.99
C PRO A 262 2.94 -27.54 10.10
N ARG A 263 2.59 -26.68 9.14
CA ARG A 263 1.31 -25.96 9.08
C ARG A 263 1.04 -25.46 7.66
N LYS A 264 -0.10 -24.80 7.46
CA LYS A 264 -0.34 -23.98 6.27
C LYS A 264 0.22 -22.57 6.47
N CYS A 265 0.83 -22.01 5.42
CA CYS A 265 1.26 -20.62 5.30
C CYS A 265 0.50 -19.93 4.17
N LEU A 266 0.30 -18.62 4.30
CA LEU A 266 -0.15 -17.78 3.19
C LEU A 266 0.93 -17.78 2.09
N ARG A 267 0.50 -17.70 0.83
CA ARG A 267 1.37 -17.40 -0.32
C ARG A 267 1.18 -15.94 -0.67
N VAL A 268 2.27 -15.16 -0.75
CA VAL A 268 2.23 -13.70 -0.95
C VAL A 268 3.23 -13.25 -2.00
N ARG A 269 3.03 -12.05 -2.56
CA ARG A 269 4.03 -11.36 -3.38
C ARG A 269 3.90 -9.85 -3.18
N ASN A 270 4.96 -9.10 -3.50
CA ASN A 270 4.88 -7.64 -3.49
C ASN A 270 3.82 -7.17 -4.52
N ALA A 271 2.86 -6.36 -4.08
CA ALA A 271 1.74 -5.90 -4.89
C ALA A 271 2.14 -5.01 -6.08
N ASP A 272 3.29 -4.33 -5.99
CA ASP A 272 3.73 -3.35 -6.99
C ASP A 272 4.58 -3.97 -8.11
N ASP A 273 5.33 -5.03 -7.80
CA ASP A 273 6.08 -5.85 -8.74
C ASP A 273 5.28 -7.10 -9.16
N SER A 274 3.97 -7.19 -8.87
CA SER A 274 3.24 -8.47 -8.87
C SER A 274 3.07 -9.16 -10.22
N ARG A 275 3.25 -8.42 -11.33
CA ARG A 275 3.34 -8.97 -12.69
C ARG A 275 4.65 -9.74 -12.95
N ASN A 276 5.71 -9.45 -12.20
CA ASN A 276 7.06 -9.98 -12.40
C ASN A 276 7.59 -10.79 -11.19
N SER A 277 6.96 -10.68 -10.02
CA SER A 277 7.39 -11.35 -8.79
C SER A 277 6.79 -12.75 -8.64
N PRO A 278 7.58 -13.75 -8.22
CA PRO A 278 7.05 -15.06 -7.84
C PRO A 278 6.22 -14.97 -6.55
N TRP A 279 5.48 -16.05 -6.26
CA TRP A 279 4.82 -16.24 -4.97
C TRP A 279 5.79 -16.80 -3.93
N GLU A 280 5.90 -16.12 -2.78
CA GLU A 280 6.72 -16.47 -1.63
C GLU A 280 5.86 -17.01 -0.48
N LEU A 281 6.46 -17.76 0.46
CA LEU A 281 5.77 -18.26 1.66
C LEU A 281 5.82 -17.22 2.78
N TRP A 282 4.65 -16.85 3.31
CA TRP A 282 4.52 -15.94 4.44
C TRP A 282 4.25 -16.70 5.74
N TYR A 283 5.25 -16.71 6.61
CA TYR A 283 5.27 -17.50 7.85
C TYR A 283 4.67 -16.79 9.07
N ALA A 284 4.57 -15.45 9.05
CA ALA A 284 4.03 -14.69 10.17
C ALA A 284 2.49 -14.71 10.18
N HIS A 285 1.89 -14.58 11.36
CA HIS A 285 0.47 -14.22 11.45
C HIS A 285 0.30 -12.73 11.09
N ILE A 286 -0.91 -12.34 10.68
CA ILE A 286 -1.29 -10.96 10.39
C ILE A 286 -2.56 -10.70 11.23
N ASP A 287 -2.41 -9.96 12.31
CA ASP A 287 -3.50 -9.67 13.25
C ASP A 287 -4.64 -8.95 12.50
N GLY A 288 -5.84 -9.51 12.57
CA GLY A 288 -7.04 -8.97 11.93
C GLY A 288 -7.22 -9.30 10.44
N PHE A 289 -6.41 -10.18 9.85
CA PHE A 289 -6.60 -10.63 8.46
C PHE A 289 -7.23 -12.03 8.35
N ASP A 290 -8.55 -12.07 8.22
CA ASP A 290 -9.35 -13.28 8.00
C ASP A 290 -9.33 -13.72 6.52
N TRP A 291 -8.27 -14.40 6.11
CA TRP A 291 -8.13 -15.00 4.78
C TRP A 291 -9.20 -16.09 4.52
N LYS A 292 -9.68 -16.17 3.26
CA LYS A 292 -10.67 -17.17 2.81
C LYS A 292 -10.12 -17.94 1.60
N PRO A 293 -10.36 -19.26 1.51
CA PRO A 293 -9.94 -20.05 0.35
C PRO A 293 -10.71 -19.63 -0.91
N GLY A 294 -10.01 -19.62 -2.05
CA GLY A 294 -10.61 -19.24 -3.34
C GLY A 294 -10.76 -17.73 -3.56
N VAL A 295 -10.04 -16.89 -2.80
CA VAL A 295 -10.09 -15.43 -2.93
C VAL A 295 -8.67 -14.86 -2.92
N GLU A 296 -8.26 -14.15 -3.97
CA GLU A 296 -7.05 -13.32 -3.96
C GLU A 296 -7.33 -11.99 -3.24
N TYR A 297 -6.34 -11.52 -2.47
CA TYR A 297 -6.41 -10.25 -1.75
C TYR A 297 -5.28 -9.32 -2.18
N ARG A 298 -5.50 -8.01 -2.10
CA ARG A 298 -4.43 -7.02 -1.92
C ARG A 298 -4.61 -6.38 -0.54
N VAL A 299 -3.61 -6.48 0.32
CA VAL A 299 -3.67 -5.99 1.70
C VAL A 299 -2.53 -5.02 1.98
N LYS A 300 -2.82 -3.98 2.77
CA LYS A 300 -1.80 -3.18 3.45
C LYS A 300 -1.66 -3.69 4.88
N ILE A 301 -0.43 -3.96 5.30
CA ILE A 301 -0.09 -4.40 6.66
C ILE A 301 0.96 -3.46 7.27
N HIS A 302 0.92 -3.33 8.59
CA HIS A 302 1.91 -2.62 9.39
C HIS A 302 2.71 -3.63 10.21
N GLY A 303 4.03 -3.57 10.12
CA GLY A 303 4.96 -4.37 10.91
C GLY A 303 5.54 -3.57 12.06
N GLU A 304 5.47 -4.09 13.28
CA GLU A 304 6.11 -3.52 14.48
C GLU A 304 7.20 -4.46 15.02
N PRO A 305 8.36 -3.94 15.46
CA PRO A 305 9.41 -4.76 16.05
C PRO A 305 8.98 -5.27 17.44
N VAL A 306 9.04 -6.59 17.63
CA VAL A 306 8.78 -7.24 18.93
C VAL A 306 10.02 -7.10 19.80
N VAL A 307 9.87 -6.49 20.98
CA VAL A 307 10.94 -6.45 21.99
C VAL A 307 11.03 -7.82 22.65
N ASN A 308 12.23 -8.43 22.65
CA ASN A 308 12.52 -9.76 23.20
C ASN A 308 11.57 -10.86 22.67
N PRO A 309 11.56 -11.14 21.36
CA PRO A 309 10.75 -12.23 20.81
C PRO A 309 11.23 -13.60 21.34
N PRO A 310 10.33 -14.58 21.50
CA PRO A 310 10.73 -15.98 21.69
C PRO A 310 11.66 -16.45 20.56
N ALA A 311 12.57 -17.38 20.86
CA ALA A 311 13.64 -17.79 19.93
C ALA A 311 13.14 -18.27 18.56
N ASP A 312 11.99 -18.94 18.53
CA ASP A 312 11.39 -19.52 17.33
C ASP A 312 10.26 -18.64 16.72
N ALA A 313 10.12 -17.39 17.19
CA ALA A 313 9.08 -16.46 16.76
C ALA A 313 9.60 -15.37 15.80
N SER A 314 8.68 -14.78 15.05
CA SER A 314 8.96 -13.58 14.24
C SER A 314 9.38 -12.42 15.13
N ASN A 315 10.49 -11.75 14.78
CA ASN A 315 10.91 -10.49 15.40
C ASN A 315 10.01 -9.30 15.00
N MET A 316 9.09 -9.49 14.05
CA MET A 316 8.09 -8.51 13.62
C MET A 316 6.68 -9.04 13.90
N ARG A 317 5.85 -8.24 14.56
CA ARG A 317 4.39 -8.42 14.65
C ARG A 317 3.77 -7.71 13.46
N TRP A 318 2.85 -8.36 12.74
CA TRP A 318 2.16 -7.76 11.60
C TRP A 318 0.67 -7.61 11.89
N THR A 319 0.12 -6.43 11.57
CA THR A 319 -1.30 -6.09 11.77
C THR A 319 -1.89 -5.62 10.44
N LEU A 320 -3.13 -6.01 10.14
CA LEU A 320 -3.85 -5.51 8.96
C LEU A 320 -4.19 -4.02 9.12
N VAL A 321 -3.91 -3.23 8.08
CA VAL A 321 -4.27 -1.81 8.00
C VAL A 321 -5.48 -1.60 7.10
N GLU A 322 -5.48 -2.18 5.90
CA GLU A 322 -6.57 -2.04 4.92
C GLU A 322 -6.59 -3.25 3.96
N VAL A 323 -7.80 -3.76 3.64
CA VAL A 323 -7.99 -4.64 2.47
C VAL A 323 -8.24 -3.75 1.25
N ILE A 324 -7.18 -3.55 0.47
CA ILE A 324 -7.13 -2.70 -0.72
C ILE A 324 -7.87 -3.34 -1.91
N ARG A 325 -7.92 -4.67 -1.98
CA ARG A 325 -8.70 -5.43 -2.97
C ARG A 325 -9.11 -6.80 -2.44
N GLU A 326 -10.30 -7.26 -2.78
CA GLU A 326 -10.75 -8.66 -2.58
C GLU A 326 -11.32 -9.18 -3.92
N THR A 327 -10.84 -10.30 -4.43
CA THR A 327 -11.23 -10.80 -5.76
C THR A 327 -11.34 -12.33 -5.75
N PRO A 328 -12.53 -12.91 -6.02
CA PRO A 328 -12.67 -14.36 -6.15
C PRO A 328 -11.74 -14.92 -7.22
N ALA A 329 -11.03 -16.00 -6.88
CA ALA A 329 -10.26 -16.78 -7.85
C ALA A 329 -11.20 -17.51 -8.82
N ARG A 330 -10.67 -17.88 -9.99
CA ARG A 330 -11.43 -18.33 -11.16
C ARG A 330 -11.07 -19.76 -11.57
#